data_AF-A0A933CG17-F1
#
_entry.id   AF-A0A933CG17-F1
#
_cell.length_a   1.000
_cell.length_b   1.000
_cell.length_c   1.000
_cell.angle_alpha   90.00
_cell.angle_beta   90.00
_cell.angle_gamma   90.00
#
_symmetry.space_group_name_H-M   'P 1'
#
loop_
_entity.id
_entity.type
_entity.pdbx_description
1 polymer ?
#
loop_
_entity_poly.entity_id
_entity_poly.type
_entity_poly.pdbx_seq_one_letter_code
_entity_poly.pdbx_strand_id
1 'polypeptide(L)'
;MGEAVAAIRCRDVTKVYSRSHLGRTTLSRGVEGLTLELPPGSALGLLGLNGSGKTTTFKLALGLLTPTKGEVSVFGLPAGSRETHRLMGYLPELPYFYPYLSPAETLGLFGRLSGLPAAELPERVRRALEQVGLGA
;
A
#
# COMPACT_ATOMS: atom_id res chain seq x y z
N MET A 1 -6.47 -17.89 24.40
CA MET A 1 -6.54 -17.98 22.92
C MET A 1 -6.30 -16.57 22.40
N GLY A 2 -5.06 -16.26 21.99
CA GLY A 2 -4.69 -14.90 21.59
C GLY A 2 -5.42 -14.51 20.31
N GLU A 3 -6.04 -13.33 20.30
CA GLU A 3 -6.76 -12.81 19.14
C GLU A 3 -5.79 -12.74 17.95
N ALA A 4 -6.12 -13.40 16.84
CA ALA A 4 -5.26 -13.39 15.66
C ALA A 4 -5.19 -11.97 15.10
N VAL A 5 -3.97 -11.42 15.00
CA VAL A 5 -3.76 -10.06 14.50
C VAL A 5 -4.08 -10.03 13.00
N ALA A 6 -5.05 -9.20 12.63
CA ALA A 6 -5.40 -8.98 11.22
C ALA A 6 -4.21 -8.37 10.45
N ALA A 7 -4.03 -8.80 9.19
CA ALA A 7 -3.04 -8.22 8.29
C ALA A 7 -3.38 -6.75 7.97
N ILE A 8 -4.67 -6.45 7.72
CA ILE A 8 -5.19 -5.09 7.58
C ILE A 8 -6.48 -4.98 8.39
N ARG A 9 -6.63 -3.91 9.14
CA ARG A 9 -7.85 -3.61 9.92
C ARG A 9 -8.22 -2.14 9.81
N CYS A 10 -9.43 -1.89 9.33
CA CYS A 10 -10.09 -0.60 9.26
C CYS A 10 -11.22 -0.56 10.29
N ARG A 11 -11.27 0.48 11.13
CA ARG A 11 -12.35 0.69 12.11
C ARG A 11 -13.03 2.04 11.86
N ASP A 12 -14.28 2.01 11.40
CA ASP A 12 -15.12 3.19 11.11
C ASP A 12 -14.41 4.28 10.29
N VAL A 13 -13.66 3.84 9.27
CA VAL A 13 -12.78 4.70 8.50
C VAL A 13 -13.58 5.57 7.55
N THR A 14 -13.40 6.89 7.65
CA THR A 14 -13.97 7.87 6.74
C THR A 14 -12.86 8.75 6.18
N LYS A 15 -12.90 9.02 4.87
CA LYS A 15 -12.03 10.01 4.22
C LYS A 15 -12.87 11.02 3.46
N VAL A 16 -12.81 12.27 3.92
CA VAL A 16 -13.38 13.43 3.24
C VAL A 16 -12.24 14.23 2.61
N TYR A 17 -12.42 14.61 1.35
CA TYR A 17 -11.58 15.55 0.66
C TYR A 17 -12.27 16.91 0.64
N SER A 18 -11.51 17.95 0.95
CA SER A 18 -11.94 19.33 0.80
C SER A 18 -11.19 19.95 -0.36
N ARG A 19 -11.92 20.55 -1.31
CA ARG A 19 -11.33 21.34 -2.40
C ARG A 19 -11.97 22.72 -2.39
N SER A 20 -11.14 23.74 -2.25
CA SER A 20 -11.57 25.14 -2.34
C SER A 20 -11.13 25.72 -3.67
N HIS A 21 -12.08 26.23 -4.45
CA HIS A 21 -11.82 26.92 -5.71
C HIS A 21 -12.74 28.13 -5.84
N LEU A 22 -12.16 29.29 -6.17
CA LEU A 22 -12.88 30.57 -6.32
C LEU A 22 -13.80 30.90 -5.13
N GLY A 23 -13.29 30.74 -3.91
CA GLY A 23 -14.05 31.01 -2.67
C GLY A 23 -15.11 29.98 -2.31
N ARG A 24 -15.33 28.94 -3.13
CA ARG A 24 -16.28 27.86 -2.83
C ARG A 24 -15.55 26.59 -2.40
N THR A 25 -15.90 26.08 -1.22
CA THR A 25 -15.39 24.80 -0.72
C THR A 25 -16.37 23.69 -1.06
N THR A 26 -15.88 22.66 -1.75
CA THR A 26 -16.64 21.44 -2.03
C THR A 26 -16.04 20.30 -1.23
N LEU A 27 -16.90 19.56 -0.52
CA LEU A 27 -16.53 18.35 0.18
C LEU A 27 -16.92 17.14 -0.67
N SER A 28 -16.01 16.18 -0.81
CA SER A 28 -16.31 14.88 -1.40
C SER A 28 -15.88 13.76 -0.47
N ARG A 29 -16.72 12.73 -0.37
CA ARG A 29 -16.46 11.55 0.45
C ARG A 29 -15.81 10.48 -0.42
N GLY A 30 -14.56 10.15 -0.12
CA GLY A 30 -13.85 9.06 -0.79
C GLY A 30 -14.15 7.70 -0.15
N VAL A 31 -14.31 7.67 1.16
CA VAL A 31 -14.71 6.49 1.94
C VAL A 31 -15.57 6.98 3.11
N GLU A 32 -16.60 6.24 3.48
CA GLU A 32 -17.51 6.58 4.58
C GLU A 32 -17.80 5.34 5.44
N GLY A 33 -17.46 5.40 6.72
CA GLY A 33 -17.77 4.36 7.72
C GLY A 33 -17.21 2.96 7.44
N LEU A 34 -16.08 2.86 6.74
CA LEU A 34 -15.53 1.55 6.35
C LEU A 34 -14.98 0.81 7.58
N THR A 35 -15.60 -0.34 7.87
CA THR A 35 -15.07 -1.34 8.81
C THR A 35 -14.75 -2.62 8.05
N LEU A 36 -13.50 -3.06 8.14
CA LEU A 36 -12.96 -4.18 7.37
C LEU A 36 -11.84 -4.84 8.17
N GLU A 37 -11.84 -6.16 8.24
CA GLU A 37 -10.72 -6.93 8.76
C GLU A 37 -10.27 -7.95 7.72
N LEU A 38 -8.98 -7.93 7.39
CA LEU A 38 -8.35 -8.86 6.47
C LEU A 38 -7.36 -9.74 7.25
N PRO A 39 -7.63 -11.04 7.41
CA PRO A 39 -6.70 -11.96 8.07
C PRO A 39 -5.41 -12.19 7.25
N PRO A 40 -4.29 -12.56 7.87
CA PRO A 40 -3.10 -13.02 7.16
C PRO A 40 -3.41 -14.20 6.24
N GLY A 41 -2.75 -14.27 5.08
CA GLY A 41 -2.94 -15.34 4.08
C GLY A 41 -4.24 -15.24 3.27
N SER A 42 -5.00 -14.14 3.43
CA SER A 42 -6.24 -13.90 2.68
C SER A 42 -5.98 -13.07 1.42
N ALA A 43 -6.84 -13.26 0.41
CA ALA A 43 -6.90 -12.41 -0.77
C ALA A 43 -8.21 -11.60 -0.76
N LEU A 44 -8.12 -10.29 -1.03
CA LEU A 44 -9.26 -9.38 -1.07
C LEU A 44 -9.34 -8.65 -2.40
N GLY A 45 -10.47 -8.76 -3.08
CA GLY A 45 -10.82 -7.94 -4.24
C GLY A 45 -11.79 -6.82 -3.85
N LEU A 46 -11.43 -5.57 -4.10
CA LEU A 46 -12.35 -4.43 -3.96
C LEU A 46 -12.96 -4.09 -5.32
N LEU A 47 -14.27 -4.30 -5.46
CA LEU A 47 -15.02 -4.07 -6.70
C LEU A 47 -15.97 -2.88 -6.56
N GLY A 48 -16.19 -2.14 -7.64
CA GLY A 48 -17.11 -1.00 -7.68
C GLY A 48 -16.81 -0.05 -8.83
N LEU A 49 -17.71 0.90 -9.10
CA LEU A 49 -17.55 1.92 -10.15
C LEU A 49 -16.40 2.88 -9.86
N ASN A 50 -15.95 3.62 -10.87
CA ASN A 50 -14.98 4.70 -10.66
C ASN A 50 -15.52 5.73 -9.65
N GLY A 51 -14.66 6.15 -8.71
CA GLY A 51 -15.06 7.04 -7.62
C GLY A 51 -15.67 6.34 -6.39
N SER A 52 -15.86 5.02 -6.39
CA SER A 52 -16.44 4.29 -5.25
C SER A 52 -15.55 4.17 -4.00
N GLY A 53 -14.34 4.74 -4.02
CA GLY A 53 -13.43 4.70 -2.87
C GLY A 53 -12.39 3.58 -2.85
N LYS A 54 -12.29 2.72 -3.88
CA LYS A 54 -11.30 1.63 -3.94
C LYS A 54 -9.86 2.13 -3.77
N THR A 55 -9.45 3.06 -4.62
CA THR A 55 -8.10 3.65 -4.59
C THR A 55 -7.87 4.43 -3.29
N THR A 56 -8.90 5.09 -2.75
CA THR A 56 -8.81 5.77 -1.45
C THR A 56 -8.57 4.76 -0.33
N THR A 57 -9.27 3.62 -0.35
CA THR A 57 -9.11 2.53 0.63
C THR A 57 -7.70 1.97 0.61
N PHE A 58 -7.15 1.66 -0.58
CA PHE A 58 -5.76 1.19 -0.68
C PHE A 58 -4.77 2.23 -0.18
N LYS A 59 -4.93 3.50 -0.55
CA LYS A 59 -4.03 4.57 -0.09
C LYS A 59 -4.10 4.79 1.43
N LEU A 60 -5.26 4.59 2.05
CA LEU A 60 -5.42 4.63 3.50
C LEU A 60 -4.69 3.45 4.17
N ALA A 61 -4.84 2.22 3.65
CA ALA A 61 -4.13 1.04 4.14
C ALA A 61 -2.61 1.15 4.01
N LEU A 62 -2.13 1.74 2.92
CA LEU A 62 -0.72 2.01 2.68
C LEU A 62 -0.16 3.16 3.52
N GLY A 63 -1.01 3.90 4.25
CA GLY A 63 -0.60 5.10 4.99
C GLY A 63 -0.28 6.32 4.12
N LEU A 64 -0.59 6.27 2.81
CA LEU A 64 -0.43 7.40 1.87
C LEU A 64 -1.51 8.46 2.03
N LEU A 65 -2.58 8.14 2.75
CA LEU A 65 -3.62 9.08 3.17
C LEU A 65 -3.91 8.89 4.65
N THR A 66 -4.12 10.00 5.34
CA THR A 66 -4.66 9.98 6.71
C THR A 66 -6.18 9.94 6.66
N PRO A 67 -6.85 9.04 7.41
CA PRO A 67 -8.30 9.07 7.56
C PRO A 67 -8.76 10.40 8.16
N THR A 68 -9.96 10.86 7.79
CA THR A 68 -10.63 11.99 8.45
C THR A 68 -11.27 11.55 9.78
N LYS A 69 -11.75 10.31 9.84
CA LYS A 69 -12.27 9.64 11.05
C LYS A 69 -11.89 8.17 11.01
N GLY A 70 -11.77 7.55 12.17
CA GLY A 70 -11.48 6.13 12.31
C GLY A 70 -10.00 5.82 12.17
N GLU A 71 -9.68 4.53 12.16
CA GLU A 71 -8.31 4.05 12.27
C GLU A 71 -8.02 2.95 11.25
N VAL A 72 -6.79 2.94 10.76
CA VAL A 72 -6.27 1.89 9.88
C VAL A 72 -5.00 1.33 10.50
N SER A 73 -4.94 0.02 10.61
CA SER A 73 -3.77 -0.70 11.13
C SER A 73 -3.37 -1.85 10.22
N VAL A 74 -2.07 -2.14 10.19
CA VAL A 74 -1.45 -3.21 9.42
C VAL A 74 -0.64 -4.05 10.40
N PHE A 75 -0.99 -5.33 10.54
CA PHE A 75 -0.43 -6.23 11.57
C PHE A 75 -0.43 -5.60 12.99
N GLY A 76 -1.52 -4.91 13.34
CA GLY A 76 -1.69 -4.27 14.65
C GLY A 76 -0.91 -2.96 14.85
N LEU A 77 -0.13 -2.53 13.86
CA LEU A 77 0.60 -1.26 13.88
C LEU A 77 -0.15 -0.19 13.07
N PRO A 78 -0.05 1.10 13.43
CA PRO A 78 -0.66 2.18 12.65
C PRO A 78 -0.18 2.17 11.20
N ALA A 79 -1.11 2.28 10.25
CA ALA A 79 -0.78 2.40 8.82
C ALA A 79 0.10 3.64 8.57
N GLY A 80 1.15 3.47 7.77
CA GLY A 80 2.10 4.55 7.43
C GLY A 80 3.32 4.64 8.35
N SER A 81 3.41 3.81 9.39
CA SER A 81 4.62 3.64 10.20
C SER A 81 5.76 3.01 9.38
N ARG A 82 7.00 3.26 9.78
CA ARG A 82 8.18 2.71 9.10
C ARG A 82 8.19 1.18 9.11
N GLU A 83 7.69 0.60 10.19
CA GLU A 83 7.51 -0.83 10.40
C GLU A 83 6.52 -1.40 9.40
N THR A 84 5.35 -0.77 9.23
CA THR A 84 4.32 -1.25 8.29
C THR A 84 4.75 -1.14 6.83
N HIS A 85 5.56 -0.12 6.47
CA HIS A 85 6.14 -0.03 5.12
C HIS A 85 7.05 -1.22 4.77
N ARG A 86 7.70 -1.85 5.75
CA ARG A 86 8.53 -3.05 5.51
C ARG A 86 7.70 -4.32 5.33
N LEU A 87 6.43 -4.30 5.74
CA LEU A 87 5.52 -5.44 5.69
C LEU A 87 4.61 -5.40 4.44
N MET A 88 4.64 -4.31 3.67
CA MET A 88 3.75 -4.10 2.54
C MET A 88 4.52 -3.93 1.22
N GLY A 89 4.06 -4.63 0.18
CA GLY A 89 4.40 -4.33 -1.20
C GLY A 89 3.23 -3.61 -1.88
N TYR A 90 3.52 -2.66 -2.77
CA TYR A 90 2.51 -1.96 -3.55
C TYR A 90 2.90 -1.92 -5.03
N LEU A 91 1.99 -2.38 -5.89
CA LEU A 91 2.09 -2.26 -7.33
C LEU A 91 0.97 -1.32 -7.81
N PRO A 92 1.30 -0.08 -8.20
CA PRO A 92 0.32 0.83 -8.78
C PRO A 92 -0.13 0.34 -10.17
N GLU A 93 -1.28 0.82 -10.63
CA GLU A 93 -1.82 0.56 -11.98
C GLU A 93 -0.80 0.92 -13.08
N LEU A 94 -0.11 2.05 -12.91
CA LEU A 94 0.96 2.50 -13.80
C LEU A 94 2.26 2.59 -13.00
N PRO A 95 3.08 1.53 -12.96
CA PRO A 95 4.40 1.61 -12.34
C PRO A 95 5.31 2.51 -13.18
N TYR A 96 6.04 3.40 -12.51
CA TYR A 96 7.05 4.24 -13.15
C TYR A 96 8.42 3.62 -12.93
N PHE A 97 9.10 3.30 -14.03
CA PHE A 97 10.48 2.79 -14.03
C PHE A 97 11.40 3.79 -14.71
N TYR A 98 12.66 3.82 -14.27
CA TYR A 98 13.68 4.61 -14.95
C TYR A 98 14.08 3.90 -16.25
N PRO A 99 13.88 4.52 -17.43
CA PRO A 99 14.05 3.84 -18.73
C PRO A 99 15.51 3.48 -19.03
N TYR A 100 16.45 4.08 -18.32
CA TYR A 100 17.89 3.83 -18.44
C TYR A 100 18.41 2.76 -17.47
N LEU A 101 17.54 2.14 -16.66
CA LEU A 101 17.91 1.04 -15.77
C LEU A 101 17.42 -0.30 -16.32
N SER A 102 18.30 -1.30 -16.31
CA SER A 102 17.91 -2.70 -16.53
C SER A 102 17.00 -3.23 -15.40
N PRO A 103 16.33 -4.38 -15.60
CA PRO A 103 15.55 -5.02 -14.54
C PRO A 103 16.36 -5.28 -13.27
N ALA A 104 17.61 -5.77 -13.41
CA ALA A 104 18.49 -6.04 -12.29
C ALA A 104 18.89 -4.75 -11.54
N GLU A 105 19.17 -3.66 -12.25
CA GLU A 105 19.51 -2.37 -11.64
C GLU A 105 18.29 -1.75 -10.94
N THR A 106 17.10 -1.87 -11.53
CA THR A 106 15.84 -1.39 -10.92
C THR A 106 15.55 -2.13 -9.61
N LEU A 107 15.65 -3.46 -9.61
CA LEU A 107 15.47 -4.26 -8.39
C LEU A 107 16.59 -4.00 -7.38
N GLY A 108 17.82 -3.78 -7.83
CA GLY A 108 18.94 -3.36 -7.00
C GLY A 108 18.67 -2.03 -6.29
N LEU A 109 18.14 -1.04 -7.01
CA LEU A 109 17.72 0.25 -6.45
C LEU A 109 16.63 0.06 -5.39
N PHE A 110 15.56 -0.68 -5.69
CA PHE A 110 14.46 -0.90 -4.74
C PHE A 110 14.89 -1.70 -3.52
N GLY A 111 15.77 -2.70 -3.68
CA GLY A 111 16.32 -3.46 -2.57
C GLY A 111 17.13 -2.59 -1.60
N ARG A 112 17.95 -1.67 -2.12
CA ARG A 112 18.68 -0.69 -1.29
C ARG A 112 17.74 0.26 -0.55
N LEU A 113 16.73 0.80 -1.25
CA LEU A 113 15.72 1.68 -0.63
C LEU A 113 14.90 0.96 0.44
N SER A 114 14.70 -0.35 0.28
CA SER A 114 14.02 -1.21 1.26
C SER A 114 14.92 -1.60 2.44
N GLY A 115 16.21 -1.24 2.40
CA GLY A 115 17.18 -1.51 3.46
C GLY A 115 17.77 -2.93 3.43
N LEU A 116 17.78 -3.61 2.28
CA LEU A 116 18.47 -4.90 2.16
C LEU A 116 19.99 -4.74 2.33
N PRO A 117 20.66 -5.65 3.07
CA PRO A 117 22.11 -5.66 3.16
C PRO A 117 22.76 -5.78 1.79
N ALA A 118 23.83 -5.02 1.54
CA ALA A 118 24.53 -5.02 0.27
C ALA A 118 25.04 -6.41 -0.14
N ALA A 119 25.41 -7.25 0.85
CA ALA A 119 25.86 -8.62 0.63
C ALA A 119 24.75 -9.57 0.15
N GLU A 120 23.48 -9.31 0.52
CA GLU A 120 22.34 -10.14 0.14
C GLU A 120 21.73 -9.70 -1.20
N LEU A 121 21.92 -8.44 -1.57
CA LEU A 121 21.23 -7.81 -2.69
C LEU A 121 21.39 -8.57 -4.03
N PRO A 122 22.59 -9.03 -4.46
CA PRO A 122 22.74 -9.73 -5.74
C PRO A 122 21.88 -11.00 -5.82
N GLU A 123 21.88 -11.81 -4.76
CA GLU A 123 21.11 -13.06 -4.70
C GLU A 123 19.60 -12.79 -4.63
N ARG A 124 19.19 -11.74 -3.90
CA ARG A 124 17.78 -11.33 -3.82
C ARG A 124 17.25 -10.86 -5.18
N VAL A 125 18.05 -10.08 -5.92
CA VAL A 125 17.72 -9.63 -7.28
C VAL A 125 17.60 -10.82 -8.23
N ARG A 126 18.58 -11.72 -8.24
CA ARG A 126 18.56 -12.93 -9.09
C ARG A 126 17.27 -13.74 -8.86
N ARG A 127 16.97 -14.07 -7.60
CA ARG A 127 15.76 -14.84 -7.26
C ARG A 127 14.46 -14.14 -7.67
N ALA A 128 14.38 -12.82 -7.48
CA ALA A 128 13.18 -12.07 -7.86
C ALA A 128 12.96 -12.10 -9.38
N LEU A 129 14.02 -12.00 -10.19
CA LEU A 129 13.93 -12.11 -11.65
C LEU A 129 13.52 -13.52 -12.10
N GLU A 130 14.08 -14.56 -11.49
CA GLU A 130 13.71 -15.96 -11.77
C GLU A 130 12.23 -16.23 -11.47
N GLN A 131 11.72 -15.72 -10.35
CA GLN A 131 10.32 -15.87 -9.94
C GLN A 131 9.32 -15.32 -10.97
N VAL A 132 9.72 -14.30 -11.74
CA VAL A 132 8.87 -13.66 -12.75
C VAL A 132 9.25 -14.06 -14.18
N GLY A 133 10.15 -15.04 -14.36
CA GLY A 133 10.56 -15.53 -15.68
C GLY A 133 11.45 -14.56 -16.47
N LEU A 134 12.15 -13.65 -15.77
CA LEU A 134 13.10 -12.69 -16.33
C LEU A 134 14.55 -12.98 -15.91
N GLY A 135 14.79 -14.15 -15.31
CA GLY A 135 16.13 -14.65 -15.00
C GLY A 135 16.90 -15.07 -16.26
N ALA A 136 18.22 -14.96 -16.20
CA ALA A 136 19.13 -15.44 -17.26
C ALA A 136 19.27 -16.96 -17.23
#